data_AF-A0A1F2S1E2-F1
#
_entry.id   AF-A0A1F2S1E2-F1
#
_cell.length_a   1.000
_cell.length_b   1.000
_cell.length_c   1.000
_cell.angle_alpha   90.00
_cell.angle_beta   90.00
_cell.angle_gamma   90.00
#
_symmetry.space_group_name_H-M   'P 1'
#
loop_
_entity.id
_entity.type
_entity.pdbx_description
1 polymer ?
#
loop_
_entity_poly.entity_id
_entity_poly.type
_entity_poly.pdbx_seq_one_letter_code
_entity_poly.pdbx_strand_id
1 'polypeptide(L)'
;MNTMLDILRGRAGRISVEGCRLLKEFSGMHPKNKPGDSVVFISPSGNQFWNGLPPAGKQVQTQLLPEIDRFSELVRVLSRNLPTTAQQGLTDTLEQVRNAVEQSTSTWWKTPDEAVQGFRELADGVVTTLAEYFGATTDTVLAIPDTNALIANPDIEHWQFDGFQQFQIVLTPTVLGELDKLKVNHRNQAVRDKATEVIRRIKEYRRRGILQEGVPIVKDLITLRAIAPEPNMSQTLSWFDPNNNDDRFLATAVEIIRDNLRSTVFLVTSDINMQNKAHMAGIPFREVPPEPVRQWNCTTTG
;
A
#
# COMPACT_ATOMS: atom_id res chain seq x y z
N MET A 1 -14.69 6.37 0.17
CA MET A 1 -13.40 5.89 0.69
C MET A 1 -12.43 5.74 -0.47
N ASN A 2 -11.14 5.73 -0.18
CA ASN A 2 -10.14 5.50 -1.21
C ASN A 2 -9.76 4.01 -1.23
N THR A 3 -9.89 3.38 -2.40
CA THR A 3 -9.34 2.05 -2.66
C THR A 3 -7.83 2.12 -2.80
N MET A 4 -7.14 0.97 -2.80
CA MET A 4 -5.71 0.97 -3.08
C MET A 4 -5.41 1.54 -4.47
N LEU A 5 -6.27 1.28 -5.45
CA LEU A 5 -6.13 1.85 -6.79
C LEU A 5 -6.24 3.38 -6.80
N ASP A 6 -7.13 3.96 -5.98
CA ASP A 6 -7.25 5.43 -5.85
C ASP A 6 -6.02 6.04 -5.17
N ILE A 7 -5.45 5.33 -4.20
CA ILE A 7 -4.20 5.74 -3.54
C ILE A 7 -3.03 5.73 -4.53
N LEU A 8 -2.90 4.66 -5.32
CA LEU A 8 -1.89 4.58 -6.39
C LEU A 8 -2.09 5.69 -7.42
N ARG A 9 -3.33 5.99 -7.82
CA ARG A 9 -3.67 7.12 -8.71
C ARG A 9 -3.21 8.45 -8.12
N GLY A 10 -3.49 8.69 -6.85
CA GLY A 10 -3.04 9.90 -6.16
C GLY A 10 -1.50 10.02 -6.08
N ARG A 11 -0.78 8.92 -5.88
CA ARG A 11 0.70 8.89 -5.90
C ARG A 11 1.26 9.14 -7.29
N ALA A 12 0.73 8.44 -8.30
CA ALA A 12 1.11 8.63 -9.70
C ALA A 12 0.88 10.08 -10.15
N GLY A 13 -0.24 10.69 -9.75
CA GLY A 13 -0.53 12.10 -10.02
C GLY A 13 0.50 13.06 -9.40
N ARG A 14 0.93 12.83 -8.16
CA ARG A 14 1.99 13.64 -7.53
C ARG A 14 3.34 13.49 -8.23
N ILE A 15 3.71 12.24 -8.56
CA ILE A 15 4.93 11.95 -9.33
C ILE A 15 4.87 12.65 -10.69
N SER A 16 3.73 12.56 -11.38
CA SER A 16 3.45 13.19 -12.67
C SER A 16 3.65 14.70 -12.59
N VAL A 17 3.08 15.38 -11.59
CA VAL A 17 3.20 16.83 -11.40
C VAL A 17 4.66 17.26 -11.19
N GLU A 18 5.38 16.65 -10.24
CA GLU A 18 6.76 17.05 -9.94
C GLU A 18 7.74 16.65 -11.06
N GLY A 19 7.54 15.51 -11.71
CA GLY A 19 8.34 15.11 -12.86
C GLY A 19 8.10 16.00 -14.07
N CYS A 20 6.85 16.40 -14.34
CA CYS A 20 6.55 17.41 -15.38
C CYS A 20 7.22 18.74 -15.09
N ARG A 21 7.24 19.18 -13.83
CA ARG A 21 7.93 20.39 -13.41
C ARG A 21 9.44 20.28 -13.67
N LEU A 22 10.07 19.16 -13.29
CA LEU A 22 11.48 18.90 -13.57
C LEU A 22 11.79 19.00 -15.07
N LEU A 23 10.99 18.31 -15.88
CA LEU A 23 11.16 18.24 -17.33
C LEU A 23 10.95 19.60 -18.00
N LYS A 24 9.94 20.35 -17.57
CA LYS A 24 9.58 21.63 -18.18
C LYS A 24 10.51 22.78 -17.77
N GLU A 25 10.86 22.88 -16.50
CA GLU A 25 11.54 24.05 -15.95
C GLU A 25 13.06 23.93 -15.95
N PHE A 26 13.59 22.70 -15.84
CA PHE A 26 15.02 22.49 -15.56
C PHE A 26 15.74 21.61 -16.58
N SER A 27 15.00 20.88 -17.42
CA SER A 27 15.58 19.89 -18.33
C SER A 27 15.79 20.47 -19.72
N GLY A 28 16.91 20.12 -20.34
CA GLY A 28 17.23 20.47 -21.71
C GLY A 28 17.76 19.26 -22.45
N MET A 29 17.67 19.27 -23.78
CA MET A 29 18.11 18.17 -24.63
C MET A 29 18.95 18.68 -25.79
N HIS A 30 19.82 17.82 -26.31
CA HIS A 30 20.51 18.04 -27.58
C HIS A 30 20.65 16.73 -28.36
N PRO A 31 20.67 16.79 -29.70
CA PRO A 31 20.75 15.60 -30.52
C PRO A 31 22.11 14.92 -30.37
N LYS A 32 22.07 13.59 -30.34
CA LYS A 32 23.25 12.72 -30.25
C LYS A 32 24.14 12.82 -31.49
N ASN A 33 23.54 13.07 -32.65
CA ASN A 33 24.22 13.25 -33.92
C ASN A 33 23.78 14.57 -34.56
N LYS A 34 24.73 15.32 -35.11
CA LYS A 34 24.50 16.57 -35.85
C LYS A 34 24.84 16.38 -37.33
N PRO A 35 24.22 17.15 -38.25
CA PRO A 35 24.61 17.14 -39.65
C PRO A 35 26.10 17.48 -39.80
N GLY A 36 26.86 16.60 -40.45
CA GLY A 36 28.30 16.75 -40.67
C GLY A 36 29.20 16.00 -39.68
N ASP A 37 28.63 15.26 -38.71
CA ASP A 37 29.42 14.43 -37.81
C ASP A 37 30.12 13.29 -38.58
N SER A 38 31.43 13.14 -38.36
CA SER A 38 32.23 12.05 -38.96
C SER A 38 32.02 10.70 -38.30
N VAL A 39 31.39 10.68 -37.12
CA VAL A 39 31.05 9.48 -36.35
C VAL A 39 29.60 9.57 -35.92
N VAL A 40 28.80 8.57 -36.30
CA VAL A 40 27.38 8.48 -35.92
C VAL A 40 27.24 7.53 -34.75
N PHE A 41 26.68 8.02 -33.65
CA PHE A 41 26.34 7.21 -32.49
C PHE A 41 24.89 6.70 -32.60
N ILE A 42 24.72 5.39 -32.56
CA ILE A 42 23.41 4.72 -32.52
C ILE A 42 23.18 4.22 -31.08
N SER A 43 22.02 4.53 -30.49
CA SER A 43 21.61 4.02 -29.18
C SER A 43 20.24 3.35 -29.32
N PRO A 44 20.03 2.16 -28.74
CA PRO A 44 18.67 1.62 -28.62
C PRO A 44 17.80 2.47 -27.68
N SER A 45 18.43 3.21 -26.76
CA SER A 45 17.77 4.03 -25.74
C SER A 45 17.40 5.45 -26.19
N GLY A 46 17.79 5.90 -27.39
CA GLY A 46 17.45 7.26 -27.83
C GLY A 46 18.44 7.95 -28.74
N ASN A 47 18.00 9.06 -29.32
CA ASN A 47 18.83 9.94 -30.15
C ASN A 47 18.99 11.35 -29.58
N GLN A 48 18.45 11.64 -28.39
CA GLN A 48 18.69 12.87 -27.64
C GLN A 48 19.46 12.57 -26.35
N PHE A 49 20.39 13.45 -25.99
CA PHE A 49 21.02 13.48 -24.68
C PHE A 49 20.42 14.58 -23.81
N TRP A 50 20.28 14.29 -22.52
CA TRP A 50 19.92 15.30 -21.53
C TRP A 50 21.12 16.22 -21.23
N ASN A 51 20.82 17.50 -21.03
CA ASN A 51 21.76 18.45 -20.49
C ASN A 51 21.89 18.26 -18.97
N GLY A 52 23.00 18.73 -18.39
CA GLY A 52 23.17 18.71 -16.94
C GLY A 52 22.13 19.59 -16.24
N LEU A 53 21.48 19.04 -15.20
CA LEU A 53 20.49 19.78 -14.41
C LEU A 53 21.12 20.92 -13.59
N PRO A 54 20.47 22.09 -13.51
CA PRO A 54 20.85 23.15 -12.56
C PRO A 54 20.62 22.70 -11.11
N PRO A 55 21.19 23.38 -10.09
CA PRO A 55 21.03 23.00 -8.68
C PRO A 55 19.57 22.83 -8.23
N ALA A 56 18.66 23.70 -8.67
CA ALA A 56 17.22 23.58 -8.36
C ALA A 56 16.60 22.30 -8.97
N GLY A 57 16.98 21.95 -10.20
CA GLY A 57 16.56 20.70 -10.84
C GLY A 57 17.09 19.46 -10.12
N LYS A 58 18.36 19.50 -9.67
CA LYS A 58 18.95 18.42 -8.85
C LYS A 58 18.24 18.22 -7.51
N GLN A 59 17.75 19.29 -6.88
CA GLN A 59 16.95 19.18 -5.65
C GLN A 59 15.63 18.45 -5.90
N VAL A 60 14.89 18.82 -6.95
CA VAL A 60 13.65 18.13 -7.35
C VAL A 60 13.94 16.66 -7.65
N GLN A 61 14.99 16.38 -8.43
CA GLN A 61 15.42 15.01 -8.75
C GLN A 61 15.74 14.18 -7.49
N THR A 62 16.47 14.75 -6.52
CA THR A 62 16.86 14.07 -5.28
C THR A 62 15.65 13.71 -4.41
N GLN A 63 14.60 14.53 -4.42
CA GLN A 63 13.36 14.26 -3.68
C GLN A 63 12.45 13.27 -4.42
N LEU A 64 12.39 13.36 -5.75
CA LEU A 64 11.46 12.59 -6.56
C LEU A 64 11.90 11.14 -6.80
N LEU A 65 13.21 10.89 -6.97
CA LEU A 65 13.71 9.52 -7.23
C LEU A 65 13.33 8.53 -6.11
N PRO A 66 13.52 8.82 -4.80
CA PRO A 66 13.09 7.91 -3.74
C PRO A 66 11.57 7.68 -3.67
N GLU A 67 10.76 8.64 -4.11
CA GLU A 67 9.30 8.46 -4.21
C GLU A 67 8.93 7.53 -5.38
N ILE A 68 9.61 7.68 -6.53
CA ILE A 68 9.45 6.79 -7.69
C ILE A 68 9.88 5.37 -7.34
N ASP A 69 11.01 5.20 -6.64
CA ASP A 69 11.51 3.87 -6.27
C ASP A 69 10.52 3.16 -5.33
N ARG A 70 10.02 3.85 -4.29
CA ARG A 70 8.98 3.32 -3.39
C ARG A 70 7.66 3.02 -4.10
N PHE A 71 7.24 3.89 -5.03
CA PHE A 71 6.03 3.66 -5.83
C PHE A 71 6.20 2.45 -6.75
N SER A 72 7.36 2.33 -7.41
CA SER A 72 7.68 1.22 -8.31
C SER A 72 7.72 -0.11 -7.59
N GLU A 73 8.35 -0.16 -6.41
CA GLU A 73 8.40 -1.35 -5.58
C GLU A 73 7.00 -1.80 -5.17
N LEU A 74 6.18 -0.87 -4.69
CA LEU A 74 4.80 -1.16 -4.30
C LEU A 74 3.97 -1.68 -5.49
N VAL A 75 4.06 -1.04 -6.66
CA VAL A 75 3.37 -1.50 -7.87
C VAL A 75 3.81 -2.92 -8.26
N ARG A 76 5.11 -3.20 -8.28
CA ARG A 76 5.65 -4.54 -8.60
C ARG A 76 5.13 -5.60 -7.64
N VAL A 77 5.08 -5.29 -6.35
CA VAL A 77 4.56 -6.22 -5.35
C VAL A 77 3.04 -6.40 -5.53
N LEU A 78 2.28 -5.37 -5.88
CA LEU A 78 0.83 -5.49 -6.11
C LEU A 78 0.46 -6.10 -7.46
N SER A 79 1.37 -6.15 -8.44
CA SER A 79 1.12 -6.73 -9.76
C SER A 79 1.52 -8.21 -9.89
N ARG A 80 2.03 -8.85 -8.83
CA ARG A 80 2.60 -10.21 -8.91
C ARG A 80 1.64 -11.30 -9.39
N ASN A 81 0.34 -11.14 -9.16
CA ASN A 81 -0.68 -12.10 -9.58
C ASN A 81 -1.17 -11.84 -11.02
N LEU A 82 -0.69 -10.78 -11.68
CA LEU A 82 -1.04 -10.46 -13.06
C LEU A 82 -0.29 -11.36 -14.06
N PRO A 83 -0.76 -11.47 -15.32
CA PRO A 83 -0.01 -12.16 -16.36
C PRO A 83 1.41 -11.61 -16.53
N THR A 84 2.39 -12.46 -16.83
CA THR A 84 3.81 -12.07 -16.98
C THR A 84 4.01 -10.91 -17.96
N THR A 85 3.24 -10.85 -19.05
CA THR A 85 3.26 -9.73 -20.01
C THR A 85 2.88 -8.41 -19.36
N ALA A 86 1.88 -8.39 -18.49
CA ALA A 86 1.47 -7.19 -17.77
C ALA A 86 2.51 -6.77 -16.73
N GLN A 87 3.11 -7.74 -16.03
CA GLN A 87 4.19 -7.48 -15.08
C GLN A 87 5.41 -6.86 -15.77
N GLN A 88 5.80 -7.38 -16.93
CA GLN A 88 6.90 -6.84 -17.72
C GLN A 88 6.57 -5.44 -18.23
N GLY A 89 5.37 -5.23 -18.81
CA GLY A 89 4.95 -3.90 -19.27
C GLY A 89 4.92 -2.84 -18.17
N LEU A 90 4.46 -3.19 -16.96
CA LEU A 90 4.53 -2.33 -15.79
C LEU A 90 5.98 -2.04 -15.38
N THR A 91 6.84 -3.06 -15.39
CA THR A 91 8.27 -2.92 -15.07
C THR A 91 8.96 -1.96 -16.02
N ASP A 92 8.75 -2.13 -17.32
CA ASP A 92 9.32 -1.28 -18.38
C ASP A 92 8.79 0.16 -18.29
N THR A 93 7.50 0.33 -17.96
CA THR A 93 6.89 1.65 -17.78
C THR A 93 7.48 2.37 -16.57
N LEU A 94 7.63 1.68 -15.44
CA LEU A 94 8.24 2.23 -14.22
C LEU A 94 9.71 2.59 -14.43
N GLU A 95 10.44 1.78 -15.19
CA GLU A 95 11.83 2.09 -15.57
C GLU A 95 11.91 3.35 -16.44
N GLN A 96 10.99 3.52 -17.40
CA GLN A 96 10.91 4.74 -18.20
C GLN A 96 10.57 5.97 -17.35
N VAL A 97 9.64 5.87 -16.39
CA VAL A 97 9.34 6.94 -15.42
C VAL A 97 10.60 7.31 -14.63
N ARG A 98 11.33 6.33 -14.09
CA ARG A 98 12.55 6.58 -13.34
C ARG A 98 13.63 7.22 -14.20
N ASN A 99 13.88 6.70 -15.41
CA ASN A 99 14.91 7.19 -16.32
C ASN A 99 14.62 8.61 -16.81
N ALA A 100 13.36 8.98 -17.02
CA ALA A 100 12.96 10.34 -17.38
C ALA A 100 13.33 11.38 -16.29
N VAL A 101 13.30 10.96 -15.02
CA VAL A 101 13.69 11.82 -13.89
C VAL A 101 15.19 11.76 -13.62
N GLU A 102 15.82 10.60 -13.75
CA GLU A 102 17.26 10.43 -13.53
C GLU A 102 18.10 11.12 -14.62
N GLN A 103 17.61 11.14 -15.87
CA GLN A 103 18.25 11.78 -17.02
C GLN A 103 19.70 11.31 -17.27
N SER A 104 20.01 10.09 -16.83
CA SER A 104 21.32 9.45 -16.96
C SER A 104 21.53 8.79 -18.33
N THR A 105 20.44 8.51 -19.05
CA THR A 105 20.43 7.82 -20.34
C THR A 105 19.86 8.70 -21.44
N SER A 106 20.15 8.38 -22.71
CA SER A 106 19.51 9.07 -23.84
C SER A 106 17.99 8.83 -23.86
N THR A 107 17.26 9.67 -24.58
CA THR A 107 15.80 9.54 -24.79
C THR A 107 15.43 9.66 -26.27
N TRP A 108 14.24 9.13 -26.61
CA TRP A 108 13.62 9.30 -27.92
C TRP A 108 12.78 10.56 -28.04
N TRP A 109 12.39 11.18 -26.92
CA TRP A 109 11.71 12.47 -26.92
C TRP A 109 12.63 13.55 -27.47
N LYS A 110 12.12 14.39 -28.37
CA LYS A 110 12.90 15.39 -29.10
C LYS A 110 12.91 16.75 -28.41
N THR A 111 11.89 17.04 -27.61
CA THR A 111 11.72 18.33 -26.94
C THR A 111 11.30 18.14 -25.48
N PRO A 112 11.56 19.14 -24.61
CA PRO A 112 11.04 19.14 -23.25
C PRO A 112 9.51 19.00 -23.19
N ASP A 113 8.77 19.64 -24.11
CA ASP A 113 7.30 19.53 -24.16
C ASP A 113 6.82 18.11 -24.48
N GLU A 114 7.50 17.44 -25.42
CA GLU A 114 7.23 16.02 -25.74
C GLU A 114 7.53 15.13 -24.54
N ALA A 115 8.64 15.39 -23.82
CA ALA A 115 8.96 14.65 -22.61
C ALA A 115 7.95 14.88 -21.48
N VAL A 116 7.46 16.11 -21.30
CA VAL A 116 6.41 16.41 -20.32
C VAL A 116 5.13 15.63 -20.65
N GLN A 117 4.72 15.60 -21.92
CA GLN A 117 3.54 14.83 -22.32
C GLN A 117 3.76 13.33 -22.13
N GLY A 118 4.86 12.78 -22.65
CA GLY A 118 5.17 11.36 -22.53
C GLY A 118 5.32 10.91 -21.08
N PHE A 119 5.87 11.75 -20.20
CA PHE A 119 5.98 11.45 -18.78
C PHE A 119 4.61 11.34 -18.09
N ARG A 120 3.65 12.21 -18.45
CA ARG A 120 2.27 12.09 -17.94
C ARG A 120 1.63 10.79 -18.38
N GLU A 121 1.76 10.45 -19.66
CA GLU A 121 1.22 9.22 -20.24
C GLU A 121 1.83 7.98 -19.56
N LEU A 122 3.13 7.98 -19.28
CA LEU A 122 3.80 6.91 -18.54
C LEU A 122 3.24 6.77 -17.10
N ALA A 123 3.13 7.89 -16.36
CA ALA A 123 2.65 7.88 -14.99
C ALA A 123 1.18 7.40 -14.89
N ASP A 124 0.32 7.88 -15.78
CA ASP A 124 -1.09 7.46 -15.86
C ASP A 124 -1.23 6.02 -16.38
N GLY A 125 -0.33 5.60 -17.26
CA GLY A 125 -0.29 4.24 -17.82
C GLY A 125 -0.14 3.16 -16.75
N VAL A 126 0.70 3.39 -15.73
CA VAL A 126 0.88 2.43 -14.62
C VAL A 126 -0.46 2.11 -13.93
N VAL A 127 -1.23 3.14 -13.61
CA VAL A 127 -2.51 2.98 -12.89
C VAL A 127 -3.58 2.43 -13.83
N THR A 128 -3.56 2.82 -15.09
CA THR A 128 -4.48 2.33 -16.13
C THR A 128 -4.29 0.83 -16.35
N THR A 129 -3.06 0.37 -16.53
CA THR A 129 -2.75 -1.06 -16.68
C THR A 129 -3.20 -1.85 -15.46
N LEU A 130 -2.94 -1.37 -14.23
CA LEU A 130 -3.49 -2.05 -13.05
C LEU A 130 -5.02 -2.12 -13.14
N ALA A 131 -5.69 -0.99 -13.40
CA ALA A 131 -7.14 -0.90 -13.44
C ALA A 131 -7.81 -1.86 -14.45
N GLU A 132 -7.13 -2.23 -15.53
CA GLU A 132 -7.60 -3.20 -16.55
C GLU A 132 -7.70 -4.63 -16.02
N TYR A 133 -6.83 -5.03 -15.10
CA TYR A 133 -6.77 -6.41 -14.59
C TYR A 133 -7.59 -6.65 -13.33
N PHE A 134 -7.95 -5.60 -12.59
CA PHE A 134 -8.83 -5.73 -11.42
C PHE A 134 -10.25 -5.38 -11.85
N GLY A 135 -11.19 -6.30 -11.67
CA GLY A 135 -12.59 -6.26 -12.15
C GLY A 135 -13.44 -5.10 -11.61
N ALA A 136 -14.74 -5.29 -11.36
CA ALA A 136 -15.56 -4.22 -10.81
C ALA A 136 -15.15 -3.88 -9.37
N THR A 137 -15.35 -2.63 -8.96
CA THR A 137 -15.24 -2.20 -7.56
C THR A 137 -16.17 -3.03 -6.70
N THR A 138 -15.67 -3.53 -5.58
CA THR A 138 -16.48 -4.18 -4.55
C THR A 138 -16.70 -3.18 -3.42
N ASP A 139 -17.93 -3.06 -2.93
CA ASP A 139 -18.27 -2.22 -1.77
C ASP A 139 -17.72 -2.80 -0.44
N THR A 140 -16.87 -3.82 -0.53
CA THR A 140 -16.22 -4.47 0.59
C THR A 140 -15.14 -3.57 1.19
N VAL A 141 -15.23 -3.40 2.51
CA VAL A 141 -14.22 -2.71 3.31
C VAL A 141 -13.54 -3.74 4.22
N LEU A 142 -12.21 -3.79 4.19
CA LEU A 142 -11.39 -4.77 4.90
C LEU A 142 -10.52 -4.05 5.95
N ALA A 143 -10.74 -4.38 7.22
CA ALA A 143 -9.98 -3.90 8.36
C ALA A 143 -9.04 -5.01 8.84
N ILE A 144 -7.73 -4.75 8.87
CA ILE A 144 -6.70 -5.71 9.27
C ILE A 144 -6.10 -5.24 10.60
N PRO A 145 -6.64 -5.65 11.76
CA PRO A 145 -6.12 -5.21 13.04
C PRO A 145 -4.81 -5.91 13.37
N ASP A 146 -3.89 -5.18 13.99
CA ASP A 146 -2.75 -5.79 14.68
C ASP A 146 -3.19 -6.37 16.05
N THR A 147 -2.27 -7.08 16.71
CA THR A 147 -2.53 -7.67 18.02
C THR A 147 -2.83 -6.59 19.07
N ASN A 148 -2.12 -5.47 19.03
CA ASN A 148 -2.28 -4.39 20.01
C ASN A 148 -3.65 -3.72 19.90
N ALA A 149 -4.19 -3.57 18.69
CA ALA A 149 -5.52 -3.03 18.43
C ALA A 149 -6.61 -3.89 19.06
N LEU A 150 -6.52 -5.22 18.91
CA LEU A 150 -7.46 -6.16 19.50
C LEU A 150 -7.37 -6.18 21.03
N ILE A 151 -6.18 -5.98 21.61
CA ILE A 151 -6.00 -5.88 23.07
C ILE A 151 -6.49 -4.53 23.59
N ALA A 152 -6.25 -3.45 22.84
CA ALA A 152 -6.68 -2.10 23.21
C ALA A 152 -8.20 -2.05 23.32
N ASN A 153 -8.92 -2.50 22.29
CA ASN A 153 -10.37 -2.59 22.27
C ASN A 153 -10.83 -4.00 21.81
N PRO A 154 -11.05 -4.93 22.74
CA PRO A 154 -11.53 -6.28 22.43
C PRO A 154 -12.95 -6.32 21.86
N ASP A 155 -13.77 -5.28 22.07
CA ASP A 155 -15.20 -5.19 21.73
C ASP A 155 -15.38 -4.90 20.22
N ILE A 156 -14.89 -5.80 19.37
CA ILE A 156 -14.90 -5.63 17.91
C ILE A 156 -16.30 -5.49 17.30
N GLU A 157 -17.34 -5.94 18.00
CA GLU A 157 -18.74 -5.73 17.64
C GLU A 157 -19.19 -4.26 17.72
N HIS A 158 -18.47 -3.43 18.47
CA HIS A 158 -18.76 -1.99 18.64
C HIS A 158 -17.81 -1.10 17.83
N TRP A 159 -16.89 -1.68 17.06
CA TRP A 159 -15.97 -0.90 16.24
C TRP A 159 -16.74 -0.12 15.16
N GLN A 160 -16.47 1.18 15.11
CA GLN A 160 -17.03 2.10 14.14
C GLN A 160 -15.92 2.91 13.52
N PHE A 161 -16.01 3.14 12.22
CA PHE A 161 -15.03 3.87 11.44
C PHE A 161 -15.73 4.90 10.56
N ASP A 162 -15.15 6.09 10.44
CA ASP A 162 -15.76 7.14 9.63
C ASP A 162 -15.82 6.77 8.14
N GLY A 163 -16.99 6.96 7.55
CA GLY A 163 -17.22 6.83 6.11
C GLY A 163 -17.87 5.51 5.67
N PHE A 164 -17.88 4.45 6.48
CA PHE A 164 -18.62 3.19 6.23
C PHE A 164 -19.37 2.73 7.46
N GLN A 165 -20.42 1.94 7.24
CA GLN A 165 -21.07 1.16 8.28
C GLN A 165 -20.72 -0.33 8.22
N GLN A 166 -20.45 -0.85 7.01
CA GLN A 166 -20.19 -2.27 6.80
C GLN A 166 -18.70 -2.51 6.56
N PHE A 167 -18.13 -3.49 7.25
CA PHE A 167 -16.74 -3.92 7.03
C PHE A 167 -16.49 -5.36 7.47
N GLN A 168 -15.41 -5.92 6.97
CA GLN A 168 -14.88 -7.22 7.32
C GLN A 168 -13.58 -7.05 8.10
N ILE A 169 -13.50 -7.66 9.27
CA ILE A 169 -12.27 -7.80 10.04
C ILE A 169 -11.52 -9.02 9.50
N VAL A 170 -10.25 -8.84 9.13
CA VAL A 170 -9.39 -9.91 8.62
C VAL A 170 -8.27 -10.20 9.61
N LEU A 171 -8.32 -11.37 10.24
CA LEU A 171 -7.27 -11.85 11.13
C LEU A 171 -6.19 -12.59 10.35
N THR A 172 -4.94 -12.22 10.60
CA THR A 172 -3.75 -12.84 10.00
C THR A 172 -3.20 -13.97 10.90
N PRO A 173 -2.43 -14.92 10.34
CA PRO A 173 -1.78 -15.95 11.14
C PRO A 173 -0.84 -15.37 12.21
N THR A 174 -0.13 -14.29 11.87
CA THR A 174 0.77 -13.58 12.79
C THR A 174 0.03 -13.07 14.02
N VAL A 175 -1.12 -12.39 13.82
CA VAL A 175 -1.93 -11.85 14.93
C VAL A 175 -2.52 -12.96 15.79
N LEU A 176 -3.04 -14.03 15.17
CA LEU A 176 -3.56 -15.18 15.91
C LEU A 176 -2.46 -15.85 16.77
N GLY A 177 -1.27 -16.04 16.19
CA GLY A 177 -0.12 -16.61 16.89
C GLY A 177 0.40 -15.73 18.02
N GLU A 178 0.33 -14.40 17.87
CA GLU A 178 0.71 -13.45 18.92
C GLU A 178 -0.29 -13.42 20.07
N LEU A 179 -1.60 -13.42 19.78
CA LEU A 179 -2.64 -13.51 20.81
C LEU A 179 -2.48 -14.77 21.69
N ASP A 180 -2.19 -15.92 21.07
CA ASP A 180 -1.95 -17.17 21.80
C ASP A 180 -0.71 -17.08 22.71
N LYS A 181 0.37 -16.44 22.25
CA LYS A 181 1.56 -16.19 23.07
C LYS A 181 1.28 -15.23 24.23
N LEU A 182 0.59 -14.13 23.96
CA LEU A 182 0.26 -13.11 24.97
C LEU A 182 -0.58 -13.70 26.09
N LYS A 183 -1.57 -14.53 25.75
CA LYS A 183 -2.43 -15.22 26.72
C LYS A 183 -1.65 -15.98 27.79
N VAL A 184 -0.54 -16.64 27.43
CA VAL A 184 0.21 -17.52 28.33
C VAL A 184 1.39 -16.78 28.98
N ASN A 185 2.15 -16.03 28.18
CA ASN A 185 3.51 -15.62 28.52
C ASN A 185 3.63 -14.14 28.92
N HIS A 186 2.57 -13.33 28.81
CA HIS A 186 2.66 -11.91 29.13
C HIS A 186 2.78 -11.66 30.64
N ARG A 187 3.67 -10.74 31.04
CA ARG A 187 3.96 -10.44 32.46
C ARG A 187 2.79 -9.77 33.18
N ASN A 188 2.04 -8.93 32.46
CA ASN A 188 0.88 -8.21 32.99
C ASN A 188 -0.40 -9.06 32.88
N GLN A 189 -1.06 -9.33 34.01
CA GLN A 189 -2.32 -10.10 34.07
C GLN A 189 -3.43 -9.46 33.24
N ALA A 190 -3.61 -8.15 33.27
CA ALA A 190 -4.67 -7.47 32.54
C ALA A 190 -4.55 -7.68 31.02
N VAL A 191 -3.32 -7.75 30.50
CA VAL A 191 -3.07 -8.04 29.08
C VAL A 191 -3.38 -9.50 28.76
N ARG A 192 -3.05 -10.45 29.66
CA ARG A 192 -3.41 -11.87 29.50
C ARG A 192 -4.93 -12.07 29.47
N ASP A 193 -5.63 -11.36 30.35
CA ASP A 193 -7.09 -11.41 30.44
C ASP A 193 -7.74 -10.88 29.16
N LYS A 194 -7.28 -9.72 28.67
CA LYS A 194 -7.71 -9.14 27.38
C LYS A 194 -7.41 -10.08 26.20
N ALA A 195 -6.22 -10.68 26.12
CA ALA A 195 -5.89 -11.65 25.08
C ALA A 195 -6.79 -12.89 25.14
N THR A 196 -7.08 -13.38 26.35
CA THR A 196 -7.99 -14.51 26.57
C THR A 196 -9.41 -14.17 26.13
N GLU A 197 -9.87 -12.95 26.43
CA GLU A 197 -11.18 -12.45 26.02
C GLU A 197 -11.31 -12.36 24.50
N VAL A 198 -10.33 -11.77 23.81
CA VAL A 198 -10.30 -11.71 22.34
C VAL A 198 -10.38 -13.12 21.74
N ILE A 199 -9.55 -14.06 22.20
CA ILE A 199 -9.56 -15.45 21.72
C ILE A 199 -10.91 -16.12 21.99
N ARG A 200 -11.51 -15.90 23.16
CA ARG A 200 -12.83 -16.45 23.50
C ARG A 200 -13.90 -15.96 22.52
N ARG A 201 -13.92 -14.66 22.23
CA ARG A 201 -14.86 -14.05 21.27
C ARG A 201 -14.67 -14.58 19.85
N ILE A 202 -13.42 -14.66 19.37
CA ILE A 202 -13.11 -15.26 18.06
C ILE A 202 -13.65 -16.70 17.98
N LYS A 203 -13.50 -17.51 19.04
CA LYS A 203 -14.06 -18.87 19.10
C LYS A 203 -15.58 -18.88 19.07
N GLU A 204 -16.24 -17.92 19.70
CA GLU A 204 -17.70 -17.77 19.67
C GLU A 204 -18.20 -17.39 18.27
N TYR A 205 -17.56 -16.43 17.60
CA TYR A 205 -17.90 -16.07 16.22
C TYR A 205 -17.67 -17.23 15.26
N ARG A 206 -16.60 -18.00 15.45
CA ARG A 206 -16.32 -19.22 14.66
C ARG A 206 -17.44 -20.26 14.75
N ARG A 207 -18.24 -20.30 15.83
CA ARG A 207 -19.39 -21.23 15.90
C ARG A 207 -20.52 -20.87 14.93
N ARG A 208 -20.48 -19.68 14.32
CA ARG A 208 -21.51 -19.16 13.41
C ARG A 208 -21.26 -19.51 11.94
N GLY A 209 -20.14 -20.17 11.60
CA GLY A 209 -19.84 -20.56 10.23
C GLY A 209 -18.35 -20.85 9.99
N ILE A 210 -17.94 -20.86 8.72
CA ILE A 210 -16.55 -21.11 8.33
C ILE A 210 -15.77 -19.79 8.38
N LEU A 211 -14.82 -19.68 9.31
CA LEU A 211 -14.04 -18.46 9.55
C LEU A 211 -13.24 -17.99 8.31
N GLN A 212 -12.87 -18.90 7.41
CA GLN A 212 -12.17 -18.53 6.15
C GLN A 212 -13.08 -17.87 5.11
N GLU A 213 -14.37 -18.22 5.13
CA GLU A 213 -15.41 -17.64 4.25
C GLU A 213 -15.96 -16.32 4.82
N GLY A 214 -15.84 -16.15 6.14
CA GLY A 214 -16.35 -15.00 6.87
C GLY A 214 -17.55 -15.38 7.73
N VAL A 215 -17.57 -14.94 8.99
CA VAL A 215 -18.67 -15.18 9.94
C VAL A 215 -19.23 -13.86 10.46
N PRO A 216 -20.55 -13.72 10.63
CA PRO A 216 -21.12 -12.47 11.11
C PRO A 216 -20.80 -12.24 12.61
N ILE A 217 -20.22 -11.09 12.93
CA ILE A 217 -20.09 -10.57 14.30
C ILE A 217 -21.37 -9.79 14.65
N VAL A 218 -21.66 -8.76 13.84
CA VAL A 218 -22.89 -7.97 13.86
C VAL A 218 -23.59 -8.18 12.53
N LYS A 219 -24.85 -8.60 12.57
CA LYS A 219 -25.62 -8.95 11.37
C LYS A 219 -25.62 -7.77 10.39
N ASP A 220 -25.32 -8.08 9.12
CA ASP A 220 -25.30 -7.14 7.99
C ASP A 220 -24.35 -5.92 8.16
N LEU A 221 -23.46 -5.94 9.15
CA LEU A 221 -22.55 -4.84 9.47
C LEU A 221 -21.10 -5.28 9.58
N ILE A 222 -20.80 -6.22 10.47
CA ILE A 222 -19.42 -6.63 10.76
C ILE A 222 -19.28 -8.12 10.56
N THR A 223 -18.35 -8.53 9.70
CA THR A 223 -17.96 -9.93 9.52
C THR A 223 -16.53 -10.16 9.97
N LEU A 224 -16.23 -11.36 10.47
CA LEU A 224 -14.88 -11.80 10.82
C LEU A 224 -14.40 -12.84 9.83
N ARG A 225 -13.23 -12.64 9.27
CA ARG A 225 -12.53 -13.61 8.42
C ARG A 225 -11.15 -13.87 8.98
N ALA A 226 -10.67 -15.11 8.89
CA ALA A 226 -9.27 -15.42 9.14
C ALA A 226 -8.64 -16.02 7.88
N ILE A 227 -7.46 -15.54 7.53
CA ILE A 227 -6.64 -16.12 6.48
C ILE A 227 -5.61 -17.08 7.08
N ALA A 228 -5.32 -18.16 6.36
CA ALA A 228 -4.42 -19.21 6.81
C ALA A 228 -2.95 -19.10 6.33
N PRO A 229 -2.66 -18.66 5.08
CA PRO A 229 -1.28 -18.66 4.61
C PRO A 229 -0.47 -17.55 5.27
N GLU A 230 0.75 -17.91 5.67
CA GLU A 230 1.82 -16.97 5.98
C GLU A 230 2.27 -16.26 4.69
N PRO A 231 2.72 -15.00 4.77
CA PRO A 231 3.08 -14.25 3.58
C PRO A 231 4.37 -14.81 2.98
N ASN A 232 4.47 -14.72 1.66
CA ASN A 232 5.72 -15.02 0.99
C ASN A 232 6.68 -13.83 1.11
N MET A 233 7.57 -13.88 2.09
CA MET A 233 8.54 -12.80 2.37
C MET A 233 9.55 -12.58 1.23
N SER A 234 9.77 -13.54 0.33
CA SER A 234 10.57 -13.31 -0.89
C SER A 234 9.82 -12.54 -1.97
N GLN A 235 8.52 -12.29 -1.75
CA GLN A 235 7.59 -11.73 -2.72
C GLN A 235 6.85 -10.48 -2.22
N THR A 236 7.40 -9.81 -1.22
CA THR A 236 6.91 -8.57 -0.62
C THR A 236 7.91 -7.42 -0.83
N LEU A 237 7.73 -6.29 -0.12
CA LEU A 237 8.68 -5.17 -0.11
C LEU A 237 10.06 -5.64 0.39
N SER A 238 11.12 -5.25 -0.32
CA SER A 238 12.49 -5.74 -0.13
C SER A 238 13.12 -5.38 1.21
N TRP A 239 12.60 -4.34 1.87
CA TRP A 239 13.10 -3.87 3.16
C TRP A 239 12.41 -4.53 4.36
N PHE A 240 11.41 -5.39 4.15
CA PHE A 240 10.78 -6.17 5.22
C PHE A 240 11.68 -7.33 5.68
N ASP A 241 11.89 -7.45 6.99
CA ASP A 241 12.66 -8.55 7.58
C ASP A 241 11.77 -9.79 7.82
N PRO A 242 12.08 -10.96 7.23
CA PRO A 242 11.33 -12.20 7.47
C PRO A 242 11.35 -12.68 8.93
N ASN A 243 12.25 -12.20 9.77
CA ASN A 243 12.32 -12.56 11.19
C ASN A 243 11.56 -11.58 12.09
N ASN A 244 11.11 -10.45 11.55
CA ASN A 244 10.35 -9.44 12.27
C ASN A 244 8.84 -9.70 12.10
N ASN A 245 8.11 -9.86 13.21
CA ASN A 245 6.67 -10.14 13.13
C ASN A 245 5.86 -8.96 12.56
N ASP A 246 6.24 -7.71 12.83
CA ASP A 246 5.54 -6.54 12.27
C ASP A 246 5.68 -6.52 10.75
N ASP A 247 6.88 -6.82 10.24
CA ASP A 247 7.15 -6.85 8.81
C ASP A 247 6.41 -8.01 8.13
N ARG A 248 6.29 -9.16 8.81
CA ARG A 248 5.44 -10.27 8.35
C ARG A 248 3.97 -9.88 8.34
N PHE A 249 3.48 -9.23 9.39
CA PHE A 249 2.10 -8.73 9.44
C PHE A 249 1.81 -7.76 8.29
N LEU A 250 2.71 -6.81 8.03
CA LEU A 250 2.59 -5.88 6.91
C LEU A 250 2.68 -6.61 5.56
N ALA A 251 3.56 -7.60 5.41
CA ALA A 251 3.63 -8.42 4.19
C ALA A 251 2.32 -9.16 3.93
N THR A 252 1.68 -9.71 4.96
CA THR A 252 0.34 -10.31 4.84
C THR A 252 -0.70 -9.26 4.43
N ALA A 253 -0.64 -8.05 4.97
CA ALA A 253 -1.53 -6.98 4.56
C ALA A 253 -1.35 -6.60 3.08
N VAL A 254 -0.11 -6.60 2.58
CA VAL A 254 0.18 -6.37 1.15
C VAL A 254 -0.43 -7.47 0.28
N GLU A 255 -0.40 -8.73 0.69
CA GLU A 255 -1.06 -9.82 -0.05
C GLU A 255 -2.58 -9.65 -0.06
N ILE A 256 -3.19 -9.29 1.08
CA ILE A 256 -4.63 -8.99 1.15
C ILE A 256 -4.98 -7.83 0.21
N ILE A 257 -4.18 -6.76 0.21
CA ILE A 257 -4.37 -5.59 -0.65
C ILE A 257 -4.25 -5.98 -2.13
N ARG A 258 -3.24 -6.78 -2.49
CA ARG A 258 -3.02 -7.28 -3.86
C ARG A 258 -4.26 -7.95 -4.42
N ASP A 259 -4.93 -8.77 -3.63
CA ASP A 259 -6.13 -9.48 -4.05
C ASP A 259 -7.41 -8.61 -4.01
N ASN A 260 -7.31 -7.39 -3.48
CA ASN A 260 -8.45 -6.50 -3.21
C ASN A 260 -8.16 -5.03 -3.59
N LEU A 261 -7.44 -4.76 -4.69
CA LEU A 261 -7.02 -3.39 -5.04
C LEU A 261 -8.17 -2.38 -5.23
N ARG A 262 -9.37 -2.88 -5.56
CA ARG A 262 -10.59 -2.06 -5.70
C ARG A 262 -11.49 -2.08 -4.46
N SER A 263 -11.09 -2.77 -3.39
CA SER A 263 -11.72 -2.62 -2.08
C SER A 263 -11.01 -1.52 -1.29
N THR A 264 -11.69 -1.02 -0.26
CA THR A 264 -11.01 -0.24 0.78
C THR A 264 -10.36 -1.22 1.75
N VAL A 265 -9.03 -1.23 1.83
CA VAL A 265 -8.28 -2.09 2.75
C VAL A 265 -7.38 -1.22 3.61
N PHE A 266 -7.38 -1.43 4.92
CA PHE A 266 -6.55 -0.67 5.85
C PHE A 266 -6.18 -1.47 7.09
N LEU A 267 -5.05 -1.12 7.70
CA LEU A 267 -4.64 -1.62 9.00
C LEU A 267 -5.39 -0.92 10.12
N VAL A 268 -5.69 -1.63 11.21
CA VAL A 268 -6.14 -1.01 12.46
C VAL A 268 -5.01 -1.07 13.46
N THR A 269 -4.44 0.08 13.80
CA THR A 269 -3.31 0.18 14.73
C THR A 269 -3.21 1.56 15.36
N SER A 270 -2.83 1.61 16.63
CA SER A 270 -2.45 2.83 17.36
C SER A 270 -0.95 2.88 17.66
N ASP A 271 -0.17 1.92 17.16
CA ASP A 271 1.27 1.88 17.38
C ASP A 271 1.99 2.78 16.35
N ILE A 272 2.73 3.78 16.85
CA ILE A 272 3.42 4.77 16.01
C ILE A 272 4.45 4.12 15.08
N ASN A 273 5.15 3.07 15.52
CA ASN A 273 6.14 2.40 14.67
C ASN A 273 5.44 1.63 13.54
N MET A 274 4.33 0.95 13.84
CA MET A 274 3.51 0.28 12.84
C MET A 274 2.93 1.29 11.83
N GLN A 275 2.43 2.43 12.30
CA GLN A 275 1.94 3.51 11.44
C GLN A 275 3.03 4.07 10.51
N ASN A 276 4.25 4.30 11.04
CA ASN A 276 5.39 4.74 10.24
C ASN A 276 5.77 3.73 9.16
N LYS A 277 5.84 2.44 9.51
CA LYS A 277 6.13 1.37 8.54
C LYS A 277 5.03 1.25 7.49
N ALA A 278 3.76 1.30 7.90
CA ALA A 278 2.62 1.28 6.99
C ALA A 278 2.65 2.46 6.01
N HIS A 279 2.96 3.67 6.49
CA HIS A 279 3.12 4.85 5.66
C HIS A 279 4.24 4.67 4.63
N MET A 280 5.41 4.16 5.05
CA MET A 280 6.53 3.87 4.15
C MET A 280 6.20 2.79 3.11
N ALA A 281 5.43 1.77 3.50
CA ALA A 281 4.94 0.73 2.62
C ALA A 281 3.80 1.19 1.68
N GLY A 282 3.24 2.39 1.90
CA GLY A 282 2.06 2.87 1.16
C GLY A 282 0.77 2.14 1.53
N ILE A 283 0.71 1.55 2.72
CA ILE A 283 -0.44 0.81 3.25
C ILE A 283 -1.31 1.77 4.08
N PRO A 284 -2.61 1.88 3.79
CA PRO A 284 -3.52 2.69 4.60
C PRO A 284 -3.68 2.12 6.00
N PHE A 285 -3.85 3.00 6.99
CA PHE A 285 -4.17 2.60 8.35
C PHE A 285 -5.21 3.54 8.97
N ARG A 286 -5.84 3.07 10.04
CA ARG A 286 -6.75 3.83 10.90
C ARG A 286 -6.47 3.52 12.36
N GLU A 287 -6.77 4.50 13.21
CA GLU A 287 -6.73 4.33 14.65
C GLU A 287 -7.75 3.29 15.12
N VAL A 288 -7.43 2.66 16.26
CA VAL A 288 -8.36 1.77 16.95
C VAL A 288 -9.58 2.59 17.38
N PRO A 289 -10.81 2.17 17.04
CA PRO A 289 -12.01 2.85 17.51
C PRO A 289 -12.02 2.90 19.05
N PRO A 290 -12.34 4.05 19.67
CA PRO A 290 -12.41 4.14 21.11
C PRO A 290 -13.47 3.18 21.65
N GLU A 291 -13.27 2.67 22.86
CA GLU A 291 -14.32 1.93 23.55
C GLU A 291 -15.56 2.83 23.71
N PRO A 292 -16.78 2.29 23.51
CA PRO A 292 -17.99 3.08 23.69
C PRO A 292 -18.03 3.61 25.13
N VAL A 293 -18.24 4.92 25.28
CA VAL A 293 -18.39 5.56 26.58
C VAL A 293 -19.60 4.93 27.26
N ARG A 294 -19.38 4.10 28.28
CA ARG A 294 -20.47 3.59 29.13
C ARG A 294 -21.08 4.78 29.87
N GLN A 295 -22.23 5.25 29.41
CA GLN A 295 -23.02 6.21 30.15
C GLN A 295 -23.44 5.53 31.45
N TRP A 296 -22.85 5.95 32.57
CA TRP A 296 -23.32 5.57 33.89
C TRP A 296 -24.68 6.22 34.08
N ASN A 297 -25.75 5.46 33.89
CA ASN A 297 -27.08 5.88 34.34
C ASN A 297 -27.03 5.94 35.86
N CYS A 298 -26.74 7.11 36.42
CA CYS A 298 -27.07 7.42 37.80
C CYS A 298 -28.60 7.36 37.94
N THR A 299 -29.13 6.18 38.20
CA THR A 299 -30.41 6.05 38.88
C THR A 299 -30.24 6.62 40.28
N THR A 300 -30.47 7.93 40.43
CA THR A 300 -30.85 8.50 41.72
C THR A 300 -32.21 7.90 42.09
N THR A 301 -32.18 6.85 42.89
CA THR A 301 -33.29 6.53 43.80
C THR A 301 -33.48 7.71 44.74
N GLY A 302 -34.56 8.45 44.53
CA GLY A 302 -35.17 9.39 45.46
C GLY A 302 -36.63 9.07 45.59
#